data_AF-A0A941B3K7-F1
#
_entry.id   AF-A0A941B3K7-F1
#
_cell.length_a   1.000
_cell.length_b   1.000
_cell.length_c   1.000
_cell.angle_alpha   90.00
_cell.angle_beta   90.00
_cell.angle_gamma   90.00
#
_symmetry.space_group_name_H-M   'P 1'
#
loop_
_entity.id
_entity.type
_entity.pdbx_description
1 polymer ?
#
loop_
_entity_poly.entity_id
_entity_poly.type
_entity_poly.pdbx_seq_one_letter_code
_entity_poly.pdbx_strand_id
1 'polypeptide(L)'
;MEAAEPLDHVLHVLLYKSDPPPEEPPESSVLRKALDDLESAMPGLYKAHLRLAITGPEGMWGYGRNVWGSVRTLRAFLEDTLSGDTTNYYTYLERQADGLEDAREMFAGAANSILMGDEAGFELGYGHGLTPSQRS
;
A
#
# COMPACT_ATOMS: atom_id res chain seq x y z
N MET A 1 7.97 -5.03 -10.70
CA MET A 1 9.18 -4.21 -10.78
C MET A 1 8.86 -2.81 -11.30
N GLU A 2 8.23 -2.67 -12.47
CA GLU A 2 7.94 -1.34 -13.07
C GLU A 2 7.13 -0.38 -12.18
N ALA A 3 6.24 -0.87 -11.31
CA ALA A 3 5.47 -0.03 -10.39
C ALA A 3 6.15 0.20 -9.02
N ALA A 4 7.25 -0.50 -8.70
CA ALA A 4 7.91 -0.36 -7.41
C ALA A 4 8.83 0.86 -7.39
N GLU A 5 9.58 1.09 -8.46
CA GLU A 5 10.53 2.21 -8.56
C GLU A 5 9.86 3.60 -8.43
N PRO A 6 8.71 3.88 -9.07
CA PRO A 6 8.04 5.16 -8.88
C PRO A 6 7.49 5.34 -7.46
N LEU A 7 7.02 4.27 -6.81
CA LEU A 7 6.55 4.34 -5.42
C LEU A 7 7.70 4.61 -4.45
N ASP A 8 8.84 3.95 -4.64
CA ASP A 8 10.04 4.17 -3.83
C ASP A 8 10.54 5.60 -4.00
N HIS A 9 10.51 6.13 -5.23
CA HIS A 9 10.86 7.53 -5.48
C HIS A 9 9.91 8.50 -4.77
N VAL A 10 8.60 8.26 -4.80
CA VAL A 10 7.61 9.10 -4.11
C VAL A 10 7.83 9.08 -2.60
N LEU A 11 7.97 7.90 -2.01
CA LEU A 11 8.24 7.78 -0.57
C LEU A 11 9.56 8.47 -0.20
N HIS A 12 10.60 8.30 -1.01
CA HIS A 12 11.86 9.00 -0.82
C HIS A 12 11.67 10.52 -0.88
N VAL A 13 11.10 11.06 -1.95
CA VAL A 13 10.99 12.51 -2.12
C VAL A 13 10.09 13.18 -1.07
N LEU A 14 9.06 12.47 -0.57
CA LEU A 14 8.14 13.01 0.42
C LEU A 14 8.59 12.80 1.88
N LEU A 15 9.30 11.70 2.18
CA LEU A 15 9.65 11.29 3.55
C LEU A 15 11.15 11.36 3.85
N TYR A 16 12.00 11.68 2.88
CA TYR A 16 13.45 11.66 3.11
C TYR A 16 13.89 12.79 4.05
N LYS A 17 13.94 12.43 5.34
CA LYS A 17 14.84 12.86 6.41
C LYS A 17 15.26 14.33 6.38
N SER A 18 14.31 15.21 6.63
CA SER A 18 14.58 16.35 7.50
C SER A 18 14.35 15.87 8.94
N ASP A 19 15.39 15.92 9.77
CA ASP A 19 15.24 15.88 11.23
C ASP A 19 15.58 17.30 11.71
N PRO A 20 14.59 18.09 12.20
CA PRO A 20 13.22 17.68 12.52
C PRO A 20 12.32 17.49 11.28
N PRO A 21 11.21 16.71 11.42
CA PRO A 21 10.21 16.53 10.39
C PRO A 21 9.75 17.86 9.78
N PRO A 22 9.52 17.94 8.46
CA PRO A 22 9.04 19.17 7.85
C PRO A 22 7.61 19.46 8.34
N GLU A 23 7.41 20.62 8.95
CA GLU A 23 6.09 21.09 9.39
C GLU A 23 5.18 21.46 8.20
N GLU A 24 5.78 21.80 7.06
CA GLU A 24 5.11 22.26 5.84
C GLU A 24 5.35 21.29 4.66
N PRO A 25 4.42 21.22 3.69
CA PRO A 25 4.63 20.45 2.48
C PRO A 25 5.81 21.00 1.65
N PRO A 26 6.48 20.14 0.87
CA PRO A 26 7.49 20.59 -0.07
C PRO A 26 6.88 21.45 -1.18
N GLU A 27 7.73 22.10 -1.97
CA GLU A 27 7.29 22.94 -3.08
C GLU A 27 6.30 22.21 -4.01
N SER A 28 5.34 22.94 -4.58
CA SER A 28 4.32 22.36 -5.46
C SER A 28 4.91 21.63 -6.67
N SER A 29 6.12 21.98 -7.11
CA SER A 29 6.88 21.27 -8.14
C SER A 29 7.20 19.82 -7.74
N VAL A 30 7.61 19.63 -6.49
CA VAL A 30 7.93 18.33 -5.89
C VAL A 30 6.66 17.48 -5.73
N LEU A 31 5.58 18.07 -5.21
CA LEU A 31 4.30 17.39 -5.06
C LEU A 31 3.71 16.94 -6.42
N ARG A 32 3.80 17.79 -7.45
CA ARG A 32 3.36 17.43 -8.81
C ARG A 32 4.17 16.27 -9.37
N LYS A 33 5.50 16.30 -9.18
CA LYS A 33 6.36 15.20 -9.62
C LYS A 33 6.00 13.89 -8.91
N ALA A 34 5.74 13.94 -7.61
CA ALA A 34 5.29 12.78 -6.85
C ALA A 34 3.94 12.24 -7.38
N LEU A 35 2.99 13.12 -7.71
CA LEU A 35 1.73 12.72 -8.34
C LEU A 35 1.92 12.05 -9.70
N ASP A 36 2.78 12.60 -10.56
CA ASP A 36 3.09 12.01 -11.87
C ASP A 36 3.67 10.60 -11.71
N ASP A 37 4.54 10.40 -10.72
CA ASP A 37 5.14 9.10 -10.43
C ASP A 37 4.11 8.10 -9.90
N LEU A 38 3.20 8.52 -9.01
CA LEU A 38 2.07 7.69 -8.58
C LEU A 38 1.15 7.33 -9.75
N GLU A 39 0.84 8.29 -10.63
CA GLU A 39 0.02 8.07 -11.80
C GLU A 39 0.67 7.09 -12.78
N SER A 40 2.00 7.14 -12.94
CA SER A 40 2.73 6.19 -13.76
C SER A 40 2.71 4.75 -13.20
N ALA A 41 2.70 4.59 -11.87
CA ALA A 41 2.65 3.28 -11.21
C ALA A 41 1.25 2.63 -11.24
N MET A 42 0.20 3.46 -11.22
CA MET A 42 -1.20 3.03 -11.08
C MET A 42 -1.65 1.97 -12.13
N PRO A 43 -1.38 2.11 -13.44
CA PRO A 43 -1.73 1.08 -14.43
C PRO A 43 -1.02 -0.25 -14.17
N GLY A 44 0.24 -0.22 -13.75
CA GLY A 44 1.01 -1.42 -13.42
C GLY A 44 0.45 -2.15 -12.20
N LEU A 45 0.13 -1.40 -11.14
CA LEU A 45 -0.51 -1.94 -9.94
C LEU A 45 -1.89 -2.50 -10.22
N TYR A 46 -2.69 -1.81 -11.04
CA TYR A 46 -4.02 -2.28 -11.41
C TYR A 46 -3.98 -3.58 -12.22
N LYS A 47 -3.07 -3.67 -13.21
CA LYS A 47 -2.85 -4.91 -13.97
C LYS A 47 -2.39 -6.06 -13.06
N ALA A 48 -1.46 -5.79 -12.14
CA ALA A 48 -1.00 -6.79 -11.17
C ALA A 48 -2.14 -7.28 -10.28
N HIS A 49 -2.95 -6.36 -9.75
CA HIS A 49 -4.15 -6.65 -8.99
C HIS A 49 -5.15 -7.52 -9.77
N LEU A 50 -5.47 -7.16 -11.02
CA LEU A 50 -6.40 -7.94 -11.85
C LEU A 50 -5.86 -9.35 -12.11
N ARG A 51 -4.56 -9.48 -12.37
CA ARG A 51 -3.95 -10.79 -12.57
C ARG A 51 -4.07 -11.66 -11.32
N LEU A 52 -3.86 -11.10 -10.13
CA LEU A 52 -4.07 -11.81 -8.87
C LEU A 52 -5.54 -12.18 -8.64
N ALA A 53 -6.47 -11.31 -9.03
CA ALA A 53 -7.89 -11.60 -8.90
C ALA A 53 -8.36 -12.73 -9.83
N ILE A 54 -7.73 -12.89 -11.00
CA ILE A 54 -8.12 -13.90 -12.01
C ILE A 54 -7.37 -15.22 -11.79
N THR A 55 -6.07 -15.17 -11.49
CA THR A 55 -5.18 -16.34 -11.50
C THR A 55 -4.45 -16.56 -10.17
N GLY A 56 -4.62 -15.67 -9.20
CA GLY A 56 -3.92 -15.75 -7.92
C GLY A 56 -4.58 -16.74 -6.94
N PRO A 57 -3.83 -17.25 -5.95
CA PRO A 57 -4.40 -18.03 -4.85
C PRO A 57 -5.47 -17.24 -4.09
N GLU A 58 -6.45 -17.97 -3.55
CA GLU A 58 -7.50 -17.39 -2.72
C GLU A 58 -6.87 -16.64 -1.53
N GLY A 59 -7.24 -15.38 -1.33
CA GLY A 59 -6.63 -14.49 -0.34
C GLY A 59 -5.55 -13.51 -0.87
N MET A 60 -4.86 -13.82 -1.98
CA MET A 60 -3.85 -12.91 -2.56
C MET A 60 -4.45 -11.65 -3.18
N TRP A 61 -5.70 -11.73 -3.65
CA TRP A 61 -6.42 -10.59 -4.21
C TRP A 61 -6.55 -9.44 -3.21
N GLY A 62 -6.79 -9.74 -1.93
CA GLY A 62 -6.92 -8.75 -0.87
C GLY A 62 -5.65 -7.91 -0.71
N TYR A 63 -4.49 -8.57 -0.69
CA TYR A 63 -3.20 -7.87 -0.56
C TYR A 63 -2.89 -6.99 -1.76
N GLY A 64 -3.13 -7.48 -2.99
CA GLY A 64 -2.96 -6.65 -4.20
C GLY A 64 -3.92 -5.45 -4.25
N ARG A 65 -5.15 -5.63 -3.74
CA ARG A 65 -6.13 -4.54 -3.59
C ARG A 65 -5.67 -3.50 -2.56
N ASN A 66 -5.08 -3.94 -1.45
CA ASN A 66 -4.60 -3.05 -0.38
C ASN A 66 -3.48 -2.14 -0.89
N VAL A 67 -2.48 -2.68 -1.58
CA VAL A 67 -1.39 -1.86 -2.17
C VAL A 67 -1.96 -0.81 -3.12
N TRP A 68 -2.83 -1.21 -4.06
CA TRP A 68 -3.46 -0.28 -4.99
C TRP A 68 -4.34 0.76 -4.27
N GLY A 69 -5.05 0.37 -3.22
CA GLY A 69 -5.84 1.24 -2.37
C GLY A 69 -4.99 2.29 -1.66
N SER A 70 -3.90 1.89 -1.01
CA SER A 70 -2.98 2.79 -0.30
C SER A 70 -2.37 3.83 -1.26
N VAL A 71 -1.98 3.41 -2.48
CA VAL A 71 -1.49 4.34 -3.51
C VAL A 71 -2.55 5.36 -3.93
N ARG A 72 -3.81 4.96 -4.07
CA ARG A 72 -4.91 5.90 -4.37
C ARG A 72 -5.16 6.88 -3.24
N THR A 73 -5.10 6.42 -1.99
CA THR A 73 -5.28 7.28 -0.82
C THR A 73 -4.14 8.29 -0.70
N LEU A 74 -2.90 7.86 -0.91
CA LEU A 74 -1.74 8.76 -0.94
C LEU A 74 -1.87 9.80 -2.07
N ARG A 75 -2.28 9.39 -3.28
CA ARG A 75 -2.52 10.30 -4.39
C ARG A 75 -3.57 11.36 -4.04
N ALA A 76 -4.72 10.96 -3.48
CA ALA A 76 -5.78 11.89 -3.08
C ALA A 76 -5.27 12.90 -2.05
N PHE A 77 -4.51 12.44 -1.05
CA PHE A 77 -3.90 13.33 -0.06
C PHE A 77 -2.95 14.36 -0.69
N LEU A 78 -2.13 13.96 -1.68
CA LEU A 78 -1.23 14.90 -2.37
C LEU A 78 -1.99 15.89 -3.28
N GLU A 79 -3.10 15.46 -3.88
CA GLU A 79 -4.01 16.35 -4.63
C GLU A 79 -4.64 17.41 -3.70
N ASP A 80 -5.14 16.98 -2.53
CA ASP A 80 -5.70 17.89 -1.52
C ASP A 80 -4.63 18.88 -1.02
N THR A 81 -3.40 18.39 -0.77
CA THR A 81 -2.26 19.23 -0.39
C THR A 81 -1.93 20.28 -1.45
N LEU A 82 -1.91 19.90 -2.73
CA LEU A 82 -1.69 20.84 -3.84
C LEU A 82 -2.82 21.86 -4.01
N SER A 83 -4.04 21.51 -3.60
CA SER A 83 -5.20 22.43 -3.62
C SER A 83 -5.15 23.45 -2.48
N GLY A 84 -4.25 23.27 -1.51
CA GLY A 84 -4.00 24.18 -0.39
C GLY A 84 -4.43 23.65 0.97
N ASP A 85 -4.90 22.40 1.09
CA ASP A 85 -5.16 21.79 2.40
C ASP A 85 -3.87 21.17 2.98
N THR A 86 -3.23 21.90 3.88
CA THR A 86 -1.99 21.47 4.54
C THR A 86 -2.21 21.03 5.99
N THR A 87 -3.46 20.81 6.38
CA THR A 87 -3.83 20.52 7.77
C THR A 87 -3.18 19.23 8.26
N ASN A 88 -2.31 19.30 9.27
CA ASN A 88 -1.56 18.16 9.81
C ASN A 88 -0.80 17.36 8.72
N TYR A 89 -0.26 18.05 7.71
CA TYR A 89 0.40 17.47 6.55
C TYR A 89 1.33 16.31 6.92
N TYR A 90 2.28 16.53 7.83
CA TYR A 90 3.28 15.51 8.17
C TYR A 90 2.65 14.25 8.78
N THR A 91 1.77 14.41 9.78
CA THR A 91 1.09 13.27 10.44
C THR A 91 0.23 12.48 9.47
N TYR A 92 -0.45 13.16 8.53
CA TYR A 92 -1.24 12.46 7.51
C TYR A 92 -0.34 11.77 6.49
N LEU A 93 0.71 12.43 6.02
CA LEU A 93 1.69 11.86 5.10
C LEU A 93 2.32 10.59 5.67
N GLU A 94 2.84 10.66 6.90
CA GLU A 94 3.45 9.55 7.64
C GLU A 94 2.47 8.37 7.71
N ARG A 95 1.22 8.62 8.12
CA ARG A 95 0.20 7.56 8.18
C ARG A 95 -0.11 6.91 6.82
N GLN A 96 -0.15 7.70 5.73
CA GLN A 96 -0.39 7.13 4.40
C GLN A 96 0.81 6.36 3.87
N ALA A 97 2.02 6.83 4.18
CA ALA A 97 3.27 6.17 3.84
C ALA A 97 3.41 4.83 4.57
N ASP A 98 3.24 4.83 5.89
CA ASP A 98 3.26 3.61 6.71
C ASP A 98 2.22 2.61 6.21
N GLY A 99 0.99 3.05 5.95
CA GLY A 99 -0.06 2.19 5.39
C GLY A 99 0.22 1.65 3.99
N LEU A 100 1.07 2.32 3.20
CA LEU A 100 1.55 1.81 1.91
C LEU A 100 2.69 0.79 2.12
N GLU A 101 3.63 1.06 3.01
CA GLU A 101 4.73 0.15 3.35
C GLU A 101 4.20 -1.15 3.95
N ASP A 102 3.29 -1.08 4.93
CA ASP A 102 2.61 -2.24 5.52
C ASP A 102 1.90 -3.09 4.46
N ALA A 103 1.16 -2.44 3.54
CA ALA A 103 0.47 -3.15 2.47
C ALA A 103 1.44 -3.86 1.52
N ARG A 104 2.60 -3.23 1.23
CA ARG A 104 3.66 -3.83 0.40
C ARG A 104 4.32 -5.00 1.12
N GLU A 105 4.61 -4.87 2.40
CA GLU A 105 5.23 -5.93 3.20
C GLU A 105 4.30 -7.14 3.32
N MET A 106 3.02 -6.93 3.65
CA MET A 106 2.04 -8.02 3.70
C MET A 106 1.89 -8.73 2.35
N PHE A 107 1.88 -7.96 1.24
CA PHE A 107 1.83 -8.53 -0.10
C PHE A 107 3.09 -9.34 -0.43
N ALA A 108 4.28 -8.82 -0.11
CA ALA A 108 5.54 -9.52 -0.34
C ALA A 108 5.65 -10.79 0.51
N GLY A 109 5.23 -10.73 1.78
CA GLY A 109 5.16 -11.88 2.68
C GLY A 109 4.23 -12.96 2.14
N ALA A 110 3.00 -12.61 1.75
CA ALA A 110 2.05 -13.55 1.16
C ALA A 110 2.58 -14.18 -0.14
N ALA A 111 3.19 -13.39 -1.02
CA ALA A 111 3.79 -13.88 -2.25
C ALA A 111 4.95 -14.85 -1.98
N ASN A 112 5.82 -14.54 -1.01
CA ASN A 112 6.92 -15.39 -0.62
C ASN A 112 6.44 -16.71 0.00
N SER A 113 5.42 -16.70 0.85
CA SER A 113 4.83 -17.93 1.42
C SER A 113 4.31 -18.87 0.33
N ILE A 114 3.74 -18.33 -0.74
CA ILE A 114 3.26 -19.13 -1.88
C ILE A 114 4.42 -19.67 -2.73
N LEU A 115 5.47 -18.87 -2.94
CA LEU A 115 6.63 -19.26 -3.76
C LEU A 115 7.55 -20.27 -3.07
N MET A 116 7.73 -20.14 -1.76
CA MET A 116 8.61 -20.99 -0.96
C MET A 116 7.98 -22.33 -0.56
N GLY A 117 6.67 -22.49 -0.74
CA GLY A 117 5.96 -23.75 -0.53
C GLY A 117 6.15 -24.32 0.87
N ASP A 118 5.40 -23.82 1.84
CA ASP A 118 5.29 -24.40 3.19
C ASP A 118 3.77 -24.66 3.40
N GLU A 119 3.22 -25.86 3.57
CA GLU A 119 3.46 -26.92 4.59
C GLU A 119 3.48 -26.46 6.05
N ALA A 120 3.43 -25.16 6.34
CA ALA A 120 3.14 -24.63 7.66
C ALA A 120 1.79 -23.93 7.64
N GLY A 121 0.80 -24.53 8.32
CA GLY A 121 -0.56 -24.03 8.41
C GLY A 121 -0.60 -22.55 8.79
N PHE A 122 -0.95 -21.71 7.82
CA PHE A 122 -1.42 -20.37 8.11
C PHE A 122 -2.85 -20.52 8.62
N GLU A 123 -2.98 -20.75 9.93
CA GLU A 123 -4.24 -20.59 10.64
C GLU A 123 -4.60 -19.10 10.54
N LEU A 124 -5.31 -18.74 9.46
CA LEU A 124 -6.05 -17.50 9.41
C LEU A 124 -7.02 -17.58 10.58
N GLY A 125 -6.73 -16.84 11.65
CA GLY A 125 -7.62 -16.62 12.78
C GLY A 125 -8.91 -15.92 12.33
N TYR A 126 -9.76 -16.62 11.60
CA TYR A 126 -11.19 -16.41 11.59
C TYR A 126 -11.76 -17.25 12.73
N GLY A 127 -11.60 -16.77 13.94
CA GLY A 127 -12.29 -17.26 15.13
C GLY A 127 -13.79 -16.96 15.05
N HIS A 128 -14.48 -17.65 14.13
CA HIS A 128 -15.92 -17.90 14.20
C HIS A 128 -16.23 -19.31 13.71
N GLY A 129 -15.52 -20.29 14.30
CA GLY A 129 -15.93 -21.68 14.31
C GLY A 129 -16.90 -21.91 15.45
N LEU A 130 -18.20 -21.91 15.15
CA LEU A 130 -19.20 -22.62 15.96
C LEU A 130 -18.77 -24.08 16.06
N THR A 131 -18.46 -24.56 17.26
CA THR A 131 -18.18 -25.99 17.48
C THR A 131 -19.49 -26.79 17.40
N PRO A 132 -19.57 -27.85 16.56
CA PRO A 132 -20.61 -28.85 16.67
C PRO A 132 -20.17 -29.91 17.70
N SER A 133 -20.71 -29.84 18.90
CA SER A 133 -20.64 -30.86 19.95
C SER A 133 -21.90 -30.69 20.80
N GLN A 134 -22.82 -31.62 21.00
CA GLN A 134 -22.90 -33.04 20.70
C GLN A 134 -24.38 -33.38 20.51
N ARG A 135 -24.72 -34.08 19.42
CA ARG A 135 -25.90 -34.96 19.41
C ARG A 135 -25.56 -36.18 20.25
N SER A 136 -26.33 -36.44 21.30
CA SER A 136 -26.70 -37.76 21.80
C SER A 136 -27.97 -37.59 22.61
#